data_AF-A0A1A9AR03-F1
#
_entry.id   AF-A0A1A9AR03-F1
#
_cell.length_a   1.000
_cell.length_b   1.000
_cell.length_c   1.000
_cell.angle_alpha   90.00
_cell.angle_beta   90.00
_cell.angle_gamma   90.00
#
_symmetry.space_group_name_H-M   'P 1'
#
loop_
_entity.id
_entity.type
_entity.pdbx_description
1 polymer ?
#
loop_
_entity_poly.entity_id
_entity_poly.type
_entity_poly.pdbx_seq_one_letter_code
_entity_poly.pdbx_strand_id
1 'polypeptide(L)'
;MSCEIYCPIYHDEEKFLPSIFYKKLEKKEDLKELKSTLHKYSSIPTTDWTYLKEFGAHLIRNYKDVLPSCNKLSFEKRCRDLNYWVKSEIYRYEKEHDVSGIINHIRNFSTDVWEQLDKEVSRRCEREQIYYPIDEIKIRKDLDDFCTIRDILLTKSESEYTCKAVNDWVDKKYNNYFSKEKCETYNKMNAGYSKEFGPFHISDNCTFYDIPTTFRSFNCGGYIPRYKIKSISNCERNIMSGELYKAVKSNDFSHHKSNVSTGTSFLIAGLTVLGIIFFFFMIYKFSPFGSFLRYNIMKKFNLTNNIDEEDGQLFERSEYSQYTDPENERHHIGYNAL
;
A
#
# COMPACT_ATOMS: atom_id res chain seq x y z
N MET A 1 -10.92 18.81 -20.94
CA MET A 1 -9.49 18.97 -21.33
C MET A 1 -8.89 17.57 -21.49
N SER A 2 -8.66 17.12 -22.73
CA SER A 2 -8.24 15.74 -23.05
C SER A 2 -6.81 15.44 -22.55
N CYS A 3 -6.56 14.20 -22.13
CA CYS A 3 -5.20 13.69 -21.94
C CYS A 3 -4.60 13.36 -23.31
N GLU A 4 -4.14 14.38 -24.04
CA GLU A 4 -3.38 14.18 -25.28
C GLU A 4 -1.89 14.30 -25.01
N ILE A 5 -1.14 13.35 -25.55
CA ILE A 5 0.31 13.24 -25.41
C ILE A 5 0.89 12.83 -26.75
N TYR A 6 1.93 13.54 -27.14
CA TYR A 6 2.96 13.13 -28.08
C TYR A 6 4.27 13.05 -27.30
N CYS A 7 5.02 11.95 -27.40
CA CYS A 7 6.28 11.82 -26.68
C CYS A 7 7.22 10.82 -27.36
N PRO A 8 8.56 11.02 -27.29
CA PRO A 8 9.56 9.98 -27.55
C PRO A 8 10.24 9.47 -26.24
N ILE A 9 10.34 8.14 -26.07
CA ILE A 9 10.92 7.36 -24.93
C ILE A 9 12.22 7.91 -24.32
N TYR A 10 13.03 8.65 -25.07
CA TYR A 10 14.39 8.99 -24.65
C TYR A 10 14.58 10.33 -23.96
N HIS A 11 13.62 11.25 -24.02
CA HIS A 11 13.93 12.64 -23.65
C HIS A 11 13.09 13.28 -22.56
N ASP A 12 11.95 12.71 -22.14
CA ASP A 12 11.13 13.38 -21.14
C ASP A 12 10.08 12.47 -20.48
N GLU A 13 10.40 11.89 -19.32
CA GLU A 13 9.43 11.08 -18.58
C GLU A 13 8.25 11.91 -18.02
N GLU A 14 8.41 13.23 -17.94
CA GLU A 14 7.34 14.13 -17.50
C GLU A 14 6.21 14.24 -18.53
N LYS A 15 6.48 13.80 -19.77
CA LYS A 15 5.49 13.74 -20.84
C LYS A 15 4.77 12.40 -20.92
N PHE A 16 5.00 11.43 -20.03
CA PHE A 16 4.17 10.23 -19.97
C PHE A 16 2.82 10.48 -19.27
N LEU A 17 1.82 9.66 -19.59
CA LEU A 17 0.45 9.78 -19.05
C LEU A 17 0.40 9.86 -17.51
N PRO A 18 1.11 9.00 -16.74
CA PRO A 18 1.08 9.08 -15.28
C PRO A 18 1.60 10.43 -14.75
N SER A 19 2.72 10.93 -15.29
CA SER A 19 3.31 12.22 -14.93
C SER A 19 2.36 13.39 -15.23
N ILE A 20 1.73 13.40 -16.40
CA ILE A 20 0.77 14.45 -16.78
C ILE A 20 -0.46 14.41 -15.88
N PHE A 21 -0.98 13.21 -15.59
CA PHE A 21 -2.12 13.06 -14.70
C PHE A 21 -1.79 13.57 -13.29
N TYR A 22 -0.64 13.19 -12.75
CA TYR A 22 -0.23 13.62 -11.41
C TYR A 22 -0.02 15.14 -11.32
N LYS A 23 0.59 15.76 -12.34
CA LYS A 23 0.70 17.23 -12.43
C LYS A 23 -0.65 17.94 -12.40
N LYS A 24 -1.72 17.32 -12.93
CA LYS A 24 -3.08 17.87 -12.81
C LYS A 24 -3.56 17.86 -11.36
N LEU A 25 -3.30 16.79 -10.60
CA LEU A 25 -3.63 16.72 -9.18
C LEU A 25 -2.94 17.83 -8.37
N GLU A 26 -1.68 18.12 -8.70
CA GLU A 26 -0.86 19.13 -8.02
C GLU A 26 -1.17 20.57 -8.40
N LYS A 27 -1.83 20.80 -9.54
CA LYS A 27 -2.15 22.13 -10.04
C LYS A 27 -2.84 22.94 -8.95
N LYS A 28 -2.25 24.08 -8.56
CA LYS A 28 -2.86 25.01 -7.60
C LYS A 28 -3.72 26.02 -8.35
N GLU A 29 -4.93 26.25 -7.87
CA GLU A 29 -5.83 27.28 -8.40
C GLU A 29 -6.78 27.77 -7.31
N ASP A 30 -7.33 28.97 -7.48
CA ASP A 30 -8.22 29.55 -6.47
C ASP A 30 -9.65 29.00 -6.62
N LEU A 31 -9.97 28.02 -5.78
CA LEU A 31 -11.23 27.30 -5.80
C LEU A 31 -12.28 27.93 -4.85
N LYS A 32 -12.57 29.23 -4.99
CA LYS A 32 -13.45 30.00 -4.07
C LYS A 32 -14.79 29.32 -3.80
N GLU A 33 -15.44 28.81 -4.85
CA GLU A 33 -16.75 28.14 -4.74
C GLU A 33 -16.67 26.80 -4.01
N LEU A 34 -15.63 26.00 -4.26
CA LEU A 34 -15.45 24.74 -3.52
C LEU A 34 -15.11 25.01 -2.05
N LYS A 35 -14.33 26.04 -1.75
CA LYS A 35 -14.02 26.45 -0.37
C LYS A 35 -15.28 26.80 0.42
N SER A 36 -16.27 27.45 -0.20
CA SER A 36 -17.52 27.82 0.49
C SER A 36 -18.48 26.64 0.71
N THR A 37 -18.30 25.53 -0.02
CA THR A 37 -19.17 24.35 0.05
C THR A 37 -18.62 23.20 0.89
N LEU A 38 -17.45 23.35 1.52
CA LEU A 38 -16.80 22.30 2.31
C LEU A 38 -17.65 21.72 3.44
N HIS A 39 -18.49 22.53 4.07
CA HIS A 39 -19.42 22.10 5.12
C HIS A 39 -20.39 21.00 4.68
N LYS A 40 -20.58 20.81 3.36
CA LYS A 40 -21.40 19.71 2.81
C LYS A 40 -20.68 18.37 2.84
N TYR A 41 -19.34 18.38 2.90
CA TYR A 41 -18.50 17.19 2.76
C TYR A 41 -17.85 16.75 4.07
N SER A 42 -17.77 17.62 5.09
CA SER A 42 -17.28 17.24 6.42
C SER A 42 -17.91 18.12 7.50
N SER A 43 -18.22 17.52 8.65
CA SER A 43 -18.67 18.22 9.85
C SER A 43 -17.52 18.90 10.61
N ILE A 44 -16.27 18.64 10.21
CA ILE A 44 -15.09 19.24 10.84
C ILE A 44 -15.03 20.74 10.48
N PRO A 45 -15.00 21.65 11.47
CA PRO A 45 -14.92 23.08 11.21
C PRO A 45 -13.62 23.45 10.49
N THR A 46 -13.75 24.15 9.37
CA THR A 46 -12.59 24.66 8.60
C THR A 46 -12.39 26.16 8.74
N THR A 47 -13.29 26.87 9.46
CA THR A 47 -13.36 28.35 9.50
C THR A 47 -12.02 29.01 9.80
N ASP A 48 -11.27 28.47 10.75
CA ASP A 48 -9.98 29.01 11.21
C ASP A 48 -8.76 28.28 10.62
N TRP A 49 -8.97 27.29 9.73
CA TRP A 49 -7.89 26.51 9.10
C TRP A 49 -7.87 26.74 7.59
N THR A 50 -7.13 27.76 7.18
CA THR A 50 -6.87 28.07 5.77
C THR A 50 -6.35 26.85 5.00
N TYR A 51 -5.49 26.03 5.63
CA TYR A 51 -5.00 24.81 5.02
C TYR A 51 -6.12 23.80 4.70
N LEU A 52 -7.05 23.49 5.62
CA LEU A 52 -8.16 22.57 5.32
C LEU A 52 -9.06 23.13 4.22
N LYS A 53 -9.26 24.45 4.19
CA LYS A 53 -10.04 25.08 3.13
C LYS A 53 -9.40 24.83 1.76
N GLU A 54 -8.10 25.10 1.64
CA GLU A 54 -7.37 24.87 0.39
C GLU A 54 -7.30 23.38 0.04
N PHE A 55 -6.86 22.54 0.98
CA PHE A 55 -6.70 21.11 0.80
C PHE A 55 -8.02 20.43 0.43
N GLY A 56 -9.09 20.70 1.17
CA GLY A 56 -10.42 20.12 0.92
C GLY A 56 -10.99 20.54 -0.43
N ALA A 57 -10.83 21.81 -0.82
CA ALA A 57 -11.29 22.27 -2.12
C ALA A 57 -10.54 21.57 -3.27
N HIS A 58 -9.23 21.42 -3.15
CA HIS A 58 -8.44 20.68 -4.14
C HIS A 58 -8.77 19.18 -4.14
N LEU A 59 -9.06 18.58 -2.98
CA LEU A 59 -9.50 17.19 -2.90
C LEU A 59 -10.82 16.98 -3.64
N ILE A 60 -11.82 17.84 -3.40
CA ILE A 60 -13.11 17.79 -4.11
C ILE A 60 -12.90 17.95 -5.62
N ARG A 61 -12.12 18.94 -6.06
CA ARG A 61 -11.80 19.13 -7.48
C ARG A 61 -11.09 17.92 -8.07
N ASN A 62 -10.11 17.37 -7.36
CA ASN A 62 -9.35 16.23 -7.83
C ASN A 62 -10.23 14.99 -7.97
N TYR A 63 -11.16 14.79 -7.04
CA TYR A 63 -12.09 13.68 -7.07
C TYR A 63 -13.17 13.84 -8.16
N LYS A 64 -13.78 15.02 -8.27
CA LYS A 64 -14.91 15.25 -9.19
C LYS A 64 -14.48 15.52 -10.63
N ASP A 65 -13.35 16.21 -10.83
CA ASP A 65 -12.97 16.71 -12.15
C ASP A 65 -11.74 15.99 -12.70
N VAL A 66 -10.67 15.87 -11.91
CA VAL A 66 -9.39 15.33 -12.39
C VAL A 66 -9.46 13.82 -12.52
N LEU A 67 -9.92 13.13 -11.48
CA LEU A 67 -10.07 11.68 -11.42
C LEU A 67 -10.81 11.14 -12.65
N PRO A 68 -11.98 11.65 -13.09
CA PRO A 68 -12.64 11.16 -14.30
C PRO A 68 -12.02 11.62 -15.63
N SER A 69 -11.20 12.67 -15.66
CA SER A 69 -10.76 13.34 -16.91
C SER A 69 -9.84 12.55 -17.84
N CYS A 70 -9.21 11.46 -17.38
CA CYS A 70 -8.14 10.78 -18.11
C CYS A 70 -8.47 9.31 -18.39
N ASN A 71 -9.27 9.05 -19.42
CA ASN A 71 -9.72 7.70 -19.80
C ASN A 71 -8.62 6.78 -20.35
N LYS A 72 -7.46 7.33 -20.75
CA LYS A 72 -6.30 6.55 -21.22
C LYS A 72 -5.56 5.83 -20.08
N LEU A 73 -5.75 6.25 -18.84
CA LEU A 73 -5.28 5.54 -17.65
C LEU A 73 -6.44 4.76 -17.04
N SER A 74 -6.15 3.57 -16.52
CA SER A 74 -7.14 2.82 -15.74
C SER A 74 -7.65 3.67 -14.58
N PHE A 75 -8.89 3.44 -14.18
CA PHE A 75 -9.45 4.16 -13.04
C PHE A 75 -8.69 3.82 -11.75
N GLU A 76 -8.27 2.57 -11.60
CA GLU A 76 -7.49 2.05 -10.48
C GLU A 76 -6.16 2.80 -10.35
N LYS A 77 -5.44 3.02 -11.45
CA LYS A 77 -4.19 3.81 -11.43
C LYS A 77 -4.44 5.24 -10.98
N ARG A 78 -5.45 5.90 -11.54
CA ARG A 78 -5.81 7.27 -11.20
C ARG A 78 -6.24 7.40 -9.73
N CYS A 79 -6.95 6.41 -9.22
CA CYS A 79 -7.36 6.33 -7.83
C CYS A 79 -6.16 6.17 -6.88
N ARG A 80 -5.19 5.30 -7.21
CA ARG A 80 -3.92 5.20 -6.46
C ARG A 80 -3.14 6.51 -6.48
N ASP A 81 -3.05 7.18 -7.63
CA ASP A 81 -2.39 8.48 -7.74
C ASP A 81 -3.06 9.56 -6.87
N LEU A 82 -4.40 9.58 -6.81
CA LEU A 82 -5.13 10.48 -5.91
C LEU A 82 -4.81 10.18 -4.43
N ASN A 83 -4.74 8.90 -4.05
CA ASN A 83 -4.33 8.49 -2.70
C ASN A 83 -2.88 8.93 -2.38
N TYR A 84 -1.94 8.76 -3.31
CA TYR A 84 -0.55 9.24 -3.16
C TYR A 84 -0.48 10.76 -2.99
N TRP A 85 -1.28 11.50 -3.78
CA TRP A 85 -1.37 12.95 -3.69
C TRP A 85 -1.87 13.39 -2.31
N VAL A 86 -2.98 12.82 -1.81
CA VAL A 86 -3.50 13.14 -0.48
C VAL A 86 -2.46 12.86 0.61
N LYS A 87 -1.81 11.69 0.57
CA LYS A 87 -0.76 11.35 1.54
C LYS A 87 0.40 12.36 1.51
N SER A 88 0.80 12.79 0.32
CA SER A 88 1.89 13.76 0.13
C SER A 88 1.53 15.15 0.64
N GLU A 89 0.29 15.61 0.41
CA GLU A 89 -0.21 16.89 0.89
C GLU A 89 -0.29 16.94 2.43
N ILE A 90 -0.76 15.85 3.06
CA ILE A 90 -0.82 15.73 4.52
C ILE A 90 0.59 15.72 5.12
N TYR A 91 1.51 14.94 4.54
CA TYR A 91 2.90 14.89 5.00
C TYR A 91 3.62 16.24 4.84
N ARG A 92 3.37 16.94 3.73
CA ARG A 92 3.97 18.26 3.50
C ARG A 92 3.57 19.25 4.60
N TYR A 93 2.29 19.27 4.95
CA TYR A 93 1.79 20.10 6.05
C TYR A 93 2.42 19.73 7.39
N GLU A 94 2.49 18.43 7.71
CA GLU A 94 3.15 17.93 8.92
C GLU A 94 4.59 18.44 9.02
N LYS A 95 5.34 18.33 7.93
CA LYS A 95 6.75 18.76 7.89
C LYS A 95 6.92 20.27 8.00
N GLU A 96 6.06 21.05 7.34
CA GLU A 96 6.14 22.52 7.34
C GLU A 96 5.78 23.13 8.71
N HIS A 97 4.95 22.44 9.49
CA HIS A 97 4.43 22.94 10.77
C HIS A 97 4.97 22.22 12.01
N ASP A 98 5.79 21.17 11.84
CA ASP A 98 6.35 20.36 12.94
C ASP A 98 5.29 19.81 13.91
N VAL A 99 4.18 19.31 13.37
CA VAL A 99 2.99 18.88 14.14
C VAL A 99 2.66 17.40 13.93
N SER A 100 2.71 16.62 15.00
CA SER A 100 2.40 15.17 14.97
C SER A 100 0.97 14.81 15.40
N GLY A 101 0.29 15.67 16.19
CA GLY A 101 -1.08 15.42 16.70
C GLY A 101 -2.22 15.96 15.83
N ILE A 102 -1.96 17.04 15.09
CA ILE A 102 -2.91 17.71 14.18
C ILE A 102 -3.25 16.82 12.96
N ILE A 103 -2.38 15.87 12.65
CA ILE A 103 -2.51 14.94 11.54
C ILE A 103 -3.80 14.13 11.60
N ASN A 104 -4.22 13.67 12.78
CA ASN A 104 -5.47 12.91 12.90
C ASN A 104 -6.67 13.76 12.48
N HIS A 105 -6.65 15.06 12.78
CA HIS A 105 -7.70 15.97 12.35
C HIS A 105 -7.74 16.13 10.82
N ILE A 106 -6.59 16.32 10.17
CA ILE A 106 -6.50 16.41 8.70
C ILE A 106 -6.91 15.09 8.05
N ARG A 107 -6.48 13.95 8.61
CA ARG A 107 -6.83 12.62 8.12
C ARG A 107 -8.33 12.36 8.23
N ASN A 108 -8.93 12.68 9.38
CA ASN A 108 -10.38 12.55 9.58
C ASN A 108 -11.13 13.45 8.60
N PHE A 109 -10.76 14.73 8.49
CA PHE A 109 -11.34 15.64 7.50
C PHE A 109 -11.21 15.10 6.07
N SER A 110 -10.04 14.60 5.67
CA SER A 110 -9.83 14.00 4.36
C SER A 110 -10.71 12.76 4.14
N THR A 111 -10.98 12.00 5.19
CA THR A 111 -11.80 10.78 5.15
C THR A 111 -13.27 11.15 5.01
N ASP A 112 -13.78 12.07 5.83
CA ASP A 112 -15.15 12.60 5.72
C ASP A 112 -15.45 13.09 4.30
N VAL A 113 -14.57 13.98 3.78
CA VAL A 113 -14.75 14.57 2.46
C VAL A 113 -14.81 13.49 1.40
N TRP A 114 -13.92 12.50 1.48
CA TRP A 114 -13.84 11.41 0.53
C TRP A 114 -15.07 10.50 0.58
N GLU A 115 -15.54 10.13 1.77
CA GLU A 115 -16.74 9.30 1.95
C GLU A 115 -18.00 9.98 1.41
N GLN A 116 -18.14 11.30 1.57
CA GLN A 116 -19.26 12.04 0.98
C GLN A 116 -19.16 12.05 -0.55
N LEU A 117 -17.97 12.23 -1.10
CA LEU A 117 -17.74 12.17 -2.55
C LEU A 117 -18.05 10.79 -3.15
N ASP A 118 -17.69 9.71 -2.45
CA ASP A 118 -17.97 8.32 -2.86
C ASP A 118 -19.48 8.01 -2.95
N LYS A 119 -20.32 8.73 -2.18
CA LYS A 119 -21.79 8.58 -2.23
C LYS A 119 -22.41 9.20 -3.48
N GLU A 120 -21.71 10.15 -4.12
CA GLU A 120 -22.22 10.90 -5.27
C GLU A 120 -21.88 10.24 -6.63
N VAL A 121 -21.06 9.18 -6.63
CA VAL A 121 -20.54 8.56 -7.86
C VAL A 121 -20.89 7.08 -7.97
N SER A 122 -21.02 6.58 -9.20
CA SER A 122 -21.29 5.17 -9.46
C SER A 122 -20.05 4.29 -9.34
N ARG A 123 -18.88 4.79 -9.75
CA ARG A 123 -17.59 4.12 -9.61
C ARG A 123 -16.77 4.79 -8.52
N ARG A 124 -16.69 4.15 -7.36
CA ARG A 124 -15.99 4.64 -6.17
C ARG A 124 -14.48 4.45 -6.31
N CYS A 125 -13.73 5.37 -5.72
CA CYS A 125 -12.29 5.28 -5.58
C CYS A 125 -11.98 5.05 -4.09
N GLU A 126 -11.52 3.87 -3.71
CA GLU A 126 -11.30 3.54 -2.30
C GLU A 126 -10.23 4.45 -1.68
N ARG A 127 -10.53 5.01 -0.50
CA ARG A 127 -9.57 5.75 0.31
C ARG A 127 -8.63 4.77 0.99
N GLU A 128 -7.42 4.62 0.47
CA GLU A 128 -6.39 3.81 1.11
C GLU A 128 -5.86 4.54 2.36
N GLN A 129 -6.06 3.96 3.53
CA GLN A 129 -5.37 4.39 4.75
C GLN A 129 -3.91 3.94 4.66
N ILE A 130 -3.11 4.62 3.82
CA ILE A 130 -1.75 4.16 3.56
C ILE A 130 -0.86 4.44 4.79
N TYR A 131 -0.59 3.40 5.57
CA TYR A 131 0.21 3.46 6.80
C TYR A 131 1.72 3.53 6.56
N TYR A 132 2.17 3.36 5.32
CA TYR A 132 3.60 3.43 5.01
C TYR A 132 4.16 4.85 5.26
N PRO A 133 5.42 4.93 5.74
CA PRO A 133 6.22 6.15 5.71
C PRO A 133 6.22 6.83 4.34
N ILE A 134 6.36 8.15 4.31
CA ILE A 134 6.26 8.90 3.04
C ILE A 134 7.33 8.49 2.02
N ASP A 135 8.52 8.08 2.45
CA ASP A 135 9.60 7.73 1.54
C ASP A 135 9.31 6.40 0.83
N GLU A 136 8.66 5.45 1.52
CA GLU A 136 8.13 4.23 0.92
C GLU A 136 7.03 4.56 -0.10
N ILE A 137 6.16 5.54 0.19
CA ILE A 137 5.11 6.00 -0.73
C ILE A 137 5.68 6.60 -1.99
N LYS A 138 6.73 7.41 -1.89
CA LYS A 138 7.40 7.99 -3.07
C LYS A 138 7.95 6.89 -3.97
N ILE A 139 8.60 5.88 -3.39
CA ILE A 139 9.14 4.73 -4.14
C ILE A 139 8.01 3.90 -4.75
N ARG A 140 6.94 3.63 -3.99
CA ARG A 140 5.74 2.93 -4.47
C ARG A 140 5.11 3.64 -5.66
N LYS A 141 4.93 4.96 -5.58
CA LYS A 141 4.41 5.77 -6.69
C LYS A 141 5.30 5.69 -7.92
N ASP A 142 6.62 5.86 -7.75
CA ASP A 142 7.57 5.78 -8.87
C ASP A 142 7.55 4.41 -9.55
N LEU A 143 7.43 3.33 -8.77
CA LEU A 143 7.23 1.97 -9.28
C LEU A 143 5.90 1.82 -10.06
N ASP A 144 4.80 2.35 -9.52
CA ASP A 144 3.48 2.32 -10.16
C ASP A 144 3.48 3.06 -11.50
N ASP A 145 4.14 4.22 -11.56
CA ASP A 145 4.34 4.99 -12.79
C ASP A 145 5.19 4.22 -13.80
N PHE A 146 6.30 3.62 -13.37
CA PHE A 146 7.13 2.75 -14.22
C PHE A 146 6.33 1.61 -14.84
N CYS A 147 5.59 0.85 -14.02
CA CYS A 147 4.78 -0.28 -14.51
C CYS A 147 3.70 0.20 -15.48
N THR A 148 3.04 1.32 -15.18
CA THR A 148 2.02 1.89 -16.06
C THR A 148 2.62 2.29 -17.41
N ILE A 149 3.78 2.95 -17.41
CA ILE A 149 4.48 3.33 -18.64
C ILE A 149 4.88 2.08 -19.43
N ARG A 150 5.49 1.09 -18.76
CA ARG A 150 5.85 -0.21 -19.37
C ARG A 150 4.64 -0.87 -20.04
N ASP A 151 3.51 -0.91 -19.36
CA ASP A 151 2.29 -1.55 -19.86
C ASP A 151 1.67 -0.76 -21.03
N ILE A 152 1.76 0.57 -21.03
CA ILE A 152 1.38 1.38 -22.19
C ILE A 152 2.30 1.09 -23.37
N LEU A 153 3.62 1.04 -23.16
CA LEU A 153 4.60 0.78 -24.21
C LEU A 153 4.41 -0.61 -24.84
N LEU A 154 3.93 -1.60 -24.07
CA LEU A 154 3.55 -2.93 -24.58
C LEU A 154 2.42 -2.90 -25.62
N THR A 155 1.58 -1.85 -25.60
CA THR A 155 0.48 -1.71 -26.56
C THR A 155 0.86 -0.94 -27.83
N LYS A 156 2.08 -0.38 -27.88
CA LYS A 156 2.51 0.48 -29.00
C LYS A 156 3.22 -0.32 -30.09
N SER A 157 3.09 0.16 -31.33
CA SER A 157 3.76 -0.45 -32.48
C SER A 157 5.25 -0.08 -32.56
N GLU A 158 6.03 -0.89 -33.29
CA GLU A 158 7.46 -0.62 -33.51
C GLU A 158 7.75 0.70 -34.23
N SER A 159 6.75 1.24 -34.95
CA SER A 159 6.84 2.57 -35.59
C SER A 159 6.84 3.72 -34.60
N GLU A 160 6.32 3.51 -33.38
CA GLU A 160 6.43 4.49 -32.29
C GLU A 160 7.79 4.33 -31.59
N TYR A 161 8.20 3.09 -31.31
CA TYR A 161 9.43 2.78 -30.59
C TYR A 161 10.04 1.43 -30.98
N THR A 162 11.37 1.40 -31.12
CA THR A 162 12.06 0.12 -31.35
C THR A 162 12.03 -0.75 -30.08
N CYS A 163 11.85 -2.07 -30.24
CA CYS A 163 11.86 -3.02 -29.13
C CYS A 163 13.15 -2.94 -28.29
N LYS A 164 14.30 -2.71 -28.94
CA LYS A 164 15.58 -2.46 -28.27
C LYS A 164 15.53 -1.24 -27.36
N ALA A 165 14.93 -0.15 -27.82
CA ALA A 165 14.83 1.08 -27.03
C ALA A 165 14.02 0.91 -25.75
N VAL A 166 12.90 0.20 -25.83
CA VAL A 166 12.06 -0.11 -24.65
C VAL A 166 12.85 -0.97 -23.66
N ASN A 167 13.57 -1.98 -24.14
CA ASN A 167 14.43 -2.82 -23.32
C ASN A 167 15.55 -2.04 -22.63
N ASP A 168 16.24 -1.15 -23.36
CA ASP A 168 17.30 -0.31 -22.80
C ASP A 168 16.75 0.62 -21.70
N TRP A 169 15.53 1.15 -21.89
CA TRP A 169 14.84 1.95 -20.87
C TRP A 169 14.46 1.11 -19.63
N VAL A 170 13.92 -0.10 -19.80
CA VAL A 170 13.61 -1.02 -18.68
C VAL A 170 14.88 -1.37 -17.90
N ASP A 171 15.98 -1.66 -18.59
CA ASP A 171 17.25 -1.99 -17.96
C ASP A 171 17.84 -0.77 -17.22
N LYS A 172 17.72 0.44 -17.80
CA LYS A 172 18.08 1.69 -17.12
C LYS A 172 17.26 1.88 -15.84
N LYS A 173 15.94 1.68 -15.89
CA LYS A 173 15.06 1.76 -14.71
C LYS A 173 15.43 0.74 -13.65
N TYR A 174 15.65 -0.51 -14.04
CA TYR A 174 16.11 -1.57 -13.15
C TYR A 174 17.41 -1.18 -12.41
N ASN A 175 18.43 -0.72 -13.14
CA ASN A 175 19.69 -0.29 -12.54
C ASN A 175 19.52 0.91 -11.60
N ASN A 176 18.58 1.80 -11.91
CA ASN A 176 18.26 2.95 -11.05
C ASN A 176 17.55 2.53 -9.77
N TYR A 177 16.72 1.47 -9.76
CA TYR A 177 16.10 0.97 -8.53
C TYR A 177 17.09 0.17 -7.69
N PHE A 178 17.85 -0.73 -8.30
CA PHE A 178 18.68 -1.71 -7.59
C PHE A 178 20.16 -1.37 -7.63
N SER A 179 20.49 -0.10 -7.39
CA SER A 179 21.86 0.32 -7.10
C SER A 179 22.27 -0.14 -5.69
N LYS A 180 23.58 -0.25 -5.44
CA LYS A 180 24.11 -0.68 -4.13
C LYS A 180 23.54 0.13 -2.96
N GLU A 181 23.46 1.45 -3.10
CA GLU A 181 22.94 2.37 -2.09
C GLU A 181 21.44 2.19 -1.82
N LYS A 182 20.65 2.06 -2.90
CA LYS A 182 19.19 1.88 -2.77
C LYS A 182 18.83 0.50 -2.22
N CYS A 183 19.59 -0.52 -2.57
CA CYS A 183 19.41 -1.88 -2.05
C CYS A 183 19.44 -1.93 -0.52
N GLU A 184 20.41 -1.26 0.12
CA GLU A 184 20.49 -1.21 1.58
C GLU A 184 19.25 -0.52 2.18
N THR A 185 18.81 0.57 1.56
CA THR A 185 17.63 1.33 1.97
C THR A 185 16.36 0.47 1.87
N TYR A 186 16.22 -0.25 0.77
CA TYR A 186 15.09 -1.14 0.51
C TYR A 186 15.03 -2.33 1.45
N ASN A 187 16.18 -2.91 1.81
CA ASN A 187 16.23 -3.98 2.81
C ASN A 187 15.75 -3.50 4.18
N LYS A 188 16.12 -2.27 4.58
CA LYS A 188 15.64 -1.65 5.83
C LYS A 188 14.14 -1.36 5.78
N MET A 189 13.66 -0.73 4.70
CA MET A 189 12.22 -0.45 4.51
C MET A 189 11.36 -1.71 4.44
N ASN A 190 11.91 -2.80 3.89
CA ASN A 190 11.20 -4.06 3.76
C ASN A 190 11.20 -4.91 5.05
N ALA A 191 11.98 -4.52 6.07
CA ALA A 191 12.07 -5.27 7.31
C ALA A 191 10.71 -5.26 8.04
N GLY A 192 10.13 -6.45 8.23
CA GLY A 192 8.86 -6.62 8.94
C GLY A 192 7.61 -6.66 8.06
N TYR A 193 7.74 -6.53 6.73
CA TYR A 193 6.62 -6.69 5.81
C TYR A 193 6.60 -8.09 5.15
N SER A 194 5.40 -8.66 4.96
CA SER A 194 5.22 -9.78 4.03
C SER A 194 5.19 -9.28 2.58
N LYS A 195 5.24 -10.22 1.62
CA LYS A 195 5.12 -9.90 0.20
C LYS A 195 3.77 -9.25 -0.13
N GLU A 196 2.65 -9.75 0.44
CA GLU A 196 1.31 -9.24 0.11
C GLU A 196 1.06 -7.85 0.70
N PHE A 197 1.57 -7.58 1.90
CA PHE A 197 1.33 -6.35 2.64
C PHE A 197 2.51 -5.38 2.60
N GLY A 198 3.41 -5.58 1.65
CA GLY A 198 4.60 -4.77 1.51
C GLY A 198 4.35 -3.47 0.76
N PRO A 199 5.06 -2.38 1.09
CA PRO A 199 4.90 -1.08 0.42
C PRO A 199 5.18 -1.16 -1.09
N PHE A 200 5.98 -2.14 -1.52
CA PHE A 200 6.41 -2.32 -2.91
C PHE A 200 5.65 -3.43 -3.64
N HIS A 201 4.44 -3.76 -3.21
CA HIS A 201 3.49 -4.61 -3.93
C HIS A 201 2.27 -3.79 -4.39
N ILE A 202 2.16 -3.54 -5.70
CA ILE A 202 1.02 -2.83 -6.31
C ILE A 202 0.09 -3.82 -7.00
N SER A 203 0.66 -4.82 -7.68
CA SER A 203 -0.01 -5.95 -8.32
C SER A 203 0.99 -7.07 -8.56
N ASP A 204 0.53 -8.24 -8.99
CA ASP A 204 1.39 -9.39 -9.29
C ASP A 204 2.44 -9.10 -10.37
N ASN A 205 2.12 -8.23 -11.34
CA ASN A 205 3.04 -7.80 -12.40
C ASN A 205 3.76 -6.47 -12.11
N CYS A 206 3.55 -5.89 -10.93
CA CYS A 206 4.17 -4.63 -10.52
C CYS A 206 4.57 -4.69 -9.04
N THR A 207 5.74 -5.27 -8.79
CA THR A 207 6.23 -5.48 -7.44
C THR A 207 7.76 -5.70 -7.35
N PHE A 208 8.39 -5.23 -6.29
CA PHE A 208 9.78 -5.58 -5.99
C PHE A 208 9.95 -6.99 -5.40
N TYR A 209 8.87 -7.70 -5.08
CA TYR A 209 8.93 -9.09 -4.62
C TYR A 209 9.02 -10.10 -5.77
N ASP A 210 8.77 -9.67 -7.01
CA ASP A 210 9.01 -10.39 -8.26
C ASP A 210 9.57 -9.43 -9.32
N ILE A 211 10.88 -9.22 -9.23
CA ILE A 211 11.60 -8.26 -10.07
C ILE A 211 11.75 -8.74 -11.53
N PRO A 212 11.98 -10.03 -11.83
CA PRO A 212 12.00 -10.51 -13.21
C PRO A 212 10.68 -10.30 -13.95
N THR A 213 9.54 -10.41 -13.25
CA THR A 213 8.23 -10.09 -13.85
C THR A 213 8.06 -8.57 -14.01
N THR A 214 8.42 -7.79 -13.00
CA THR A 214 8.25 -6.33 -13.02
C THR A 214 9.15 -5.63 -14.05
N PHE A 215 10.39 -6.06 -14.15
CA PHE A 215 11.38 -5.52 -15.08
C PHE A 215 11.60 -6.49 -16.24
N ARG A 216 10.56 -7.18 -16.72
CA ARG A 216 10.70 -8.14 -17.82
C ARG A 216 11.24 -7.44 -19.07
N SER A 217 12.22 -8.06 -19.71
CA SER A 217 12.68 -7.65 -21.04
C SER A 217 11.74 -8.18 -22.13
N PHE A 218 11.53 -7.38 -23.16
CA PHE A 218 10.77 -7.74 -24.36
C PHE A 218 11.62 -8.65 -25.25
N ASN A 219 10.99 -9.69 -25.80
CA ASN A 219 11.67 -10.60 -26.72
C ASN A 219 11.76 -9.93 -28.10
N CYS A 220 12.92 -9.35 -28.41
CA CYS A 220 13.25 -8.88 -29.76
C CYS A 220 14.25 -9.87 -30.36
N GLY A 221 14.14 -10.19 -31.65
CA GLY A 221 15.13 -11.04 -32.32
C GLY A 221 16.57 -10.56 -32.04
N GLY A 222 17.39 -11.42 -31.44
CA GLY A 222 18.79 -11.12 -31.09
C GLY A 222 19.01 -10.30 -29.80
N TYR A 223 17.96 -9.92 -29.07
CA TYR A 223 18.12 -9.29 -27.75
C TYR A 223 18.40 -10.34 -26.68
N ILE A 224 19.44 -10.13 -25.88
CA ILE A 224 19.83 -11.00 -24.77
C ILE A 224 19.40 -10.32 -23.47
N PRO A 225 18.39 -10.85 -22.75
CA PRO A 225 17.97 -10.30 -21.46
C PRO A 225 19.11 -10.26 -20.45
N ARG A 226 19.26 -9.13 -19.78
CA ARG A 226 20.18 -9.03 -18.65
C ARG A 226 19.61 -9.78 -17.46
N TYR A 227 20.51 -10.40 -16.70
CA TYR A 227 20.14 -11.01 -15.43
C TYR A 227 19.60 -9.94 -14.47
N LYS A 228 18.49 -10.28 -13.80
CA LYS A 228 17.79 -9.43 -12.82
C LYS A 228 17.67 -10.19 -11.51
N ILE A 229 17.86 -9.49 -10.39
CA ILE A 229 17.69 -10.10 -9.06
C ILE A 229 16.26 -10.65 -8.95
N LYS A 230 16.03 -11.78 -8.27
CA LYS A 230 14.68 -12.38 -8.23
C LYS A 230 13.65 -11.52 -7.46
N SER A 231 14.10 -10.88 -6.38
CA SER A 231 13.24 -10.15 -5.44
C SER A 231 14.10 -9.14 -4.67
N ILE A 232 13.45 -8.19 -4.01
CA ILE A 232 14.10 -7.18 -3.16
C ILE A 232 14.98 -7.80 -2.07
N SER A 233 14.58 -8.94 -1.52
CA SER A 233 15.39 -9.71 -0.57
C SER A 233 16.71 -10.25 -1.15
N ASN A 234 16.88 -10.19 -2.47
CA ASN A 234 18.09 -10.65 -3.16
C ASN A 234 19.02 -9.49 -3.56
N CYS A 235 18.74 -8.25 -3.12
CA CYS A 235 19.50 -7.06 -3.48
C CYS A 235 20.99 -7.18 -3.13
N GLU A 236 21.33 -7.81 -2.01
CA GLU A 236 22.73 -7.96 -1.55
C GLU A 236 23.52 -9.04 -2.31
N ARG A 237 22.84 -10.02 -2.93
CA ARG A 237 23.50 -11.19 -3.55
C ARG A 237 24.00 -10.96 -4.98
N ASN A 238 23.69 -9.82 -5.60
CA ASN A 238 23.91 -9.64 -7.03
C ASN A 238 25.08 -8.73 -7.42
N ILE A 239 25.84 -8.23 -6.44
CA ILE A 239 27.14 -7.59 -6.72
C ILE A 239 28.14 -8.61 -7.30
N MET A 240 27.99 -9.90 -6.96
CA MET A 240 28.84 -10.98 -7.51
C MET A 240 28.46 -11.43 -8.93
N SER A 241 27.25 -11.12 -9.42
CA SER A 241 26.78 -11.62 -10.72
C SER A 241 27.31 -10.82 -11.92
N GLY A 242 27.72 -9.56 -11.72
CA GLY A 242 28.36 -8.77 -12.78
C GLY A 242 29.74 -9.32 -13.17
N GLU A 243 30.43 -9.93 -12.22
CA GLU A 243 31.70 -10.63 -12.44
C GLU A 243 31.48 -12.09 -12.85
N LEU A 244 30.45 -12.77 -12.29
CA LEU A 244 30.13 -14.14 -12.66
C LEU A 244 29.66 -14.28 -14.12
N TYR A 245 28.97 -13.28 -14.68
CA TYR A 245 28.58 -13.30 -16.10
C TYR A 245 29.78 -13.24 -17.06
N LYS A 246 30.91 -12.68 -16.62
CA LYS A 246 32.19 -12.79 -17.37
C LYS A 246 32.85 -14.16 -17.18
N ALA A 247 32.65 -14.83 -16.05
CA ALA A 247 33.24 -16.15 -15.76
C ALA A 247 32.43 -17.34 -16.32
N VAL A 248 31.11 -17.22 -16.49
CA VAL A 248 30.26 -18.31 -17.03
C VAL A 248 30.50 -18.54 -18.52
N LYS A 249 31.08 -17.56 -19.23
CA LYS A 249 31.50 -17.75 -20.63
C LYS A 249 32.76 -18.62 -20.77
N SER A 250 33.42 -19.01 -19.67
CA SER A 250 34.73 -19.66 -19.71
C SER A 250 34.86 -20.98 -18.97
N ASN A 251 33.80 -21.62 -18.45
CA ASN A 251 33.95 -22.98 -17.91
C ASN A 251 32.76 -23.89 -18.21
N ASP A 252 33.15 -24.98 -18.87
CA ASP A 252 32.39 -26.16 -19.22
C ASP A 252 31.86 -26.88 -17.97
N PHE A 253 30.83 -27.68 -18.20
CA PHE A 253 29.98 -28.35 -17.23
C PHE A 253 30.77 -29.38 -16.40
N SER A 254 30.75 -29.25 -15.06
CA SER A 254 31.24 -30.29 -14.14
C SER A 254 30.31 -30.42 -12.94
N HIS A 255 29.44 -31.42 -12.98
CA HIS A 255 28.66 -31.86 -11.83
C HIS A 255 29.56 -32.62 -10.85
N HIS A 256 30.04 -31.95 -9.81
CA HIS A 256 30.53 -32.65 -8.62
C HIS A 256 29.37 -32.90 -7.64
N LYS A 257 28.91 -34.15 -7.63
CA LYS A 257 28.00 -34.70 -6.63
C LYS A 257 28.80 -34.94 -5.34
N SER A 258 28.52 -34.20 -4.27
CA SER A 258 29.13 -34.44 -2.96
C SER A 258 28.33 -35.49 -2.19
N ASN A 259 28.95 -36.64 -1.93
CA ASN A 259 28.39 -37.69 -1.08
C ASN A 259 28.64 -37.31 0.40
N VAL A 260 27.58 -36.92 1.11
CA VAL A 260 27.60 -36.79 2.56
C VAL A 260 27.36 -38.17 3.17
N SER A 261 28.25 -38.59 4.07
CA SER A 261 28.14 -39.87 4.79
C SER A 261 26.82 -39.94 5.56
N THR A 262 26.12 -41.06 5.44
CA THR A 262 24.78 -41.28 6.01
C THR A 262 24.73 -41.03 7.53
N GLY A 263 25.85 -41.18 8.24
CA GLY A 263 25.94 -40.94 9.69
C GLY A 263 25.89 -39.47 10.10
N THR A 264 26.45 -38.54 9.32
CA THR A 264 26.43 -37.09 9.65
C THR A 264 25.06 -36.47 9.38
N SER A 265 24.30 -36.99 8.41
CA SER A 265 22.93 -36.55 8.14
C SER A 265 21.97 -36.84 9.30
N PHE A 266 22.10 -37.98 9.98
CA PHE A 266 21.26 -38.31 11.14
C PHE A 266 21.59 -37.46 12.37
N LEU A 267 22.88 -37.13 12.59
CA LEU A 267 23.30 -36.25 13.68
C LEU A 267 22.80 -34.82 13.48
N ILE A 268 22.87 -34.30 12.25
CA ILE A 268 22.37 -32.96 11.92
C ILE A 268 20.85 -32.90 12.05
N ALA A 269 20.14 -33.93 11.59
CA ALA A 269 18.68 -34.02 11.73
C ALA A 269 18.24 -34.14 13.21
N GLY A 270 18.98 -34.87 14.04
CA GLY A 270 18.69 -34.96 15.48
C GLY A 270 18.88 -33.63 16.21
N LEU A 271 19.96 -32.91 15.92
CA LEU A 271 20.28 -31.63 16.55
C LEU A 271 19.30 -30.52 16.14
N THR A 272 18.81 -30.51 14.91
CA THR A 272 17.81 -29.52 14.47
C THR A 272 16.47 -29.75 15.15
N VAL A 273 16.02 -31.00 15.30
CA VAL A 273 14.75 -31.32 16.00
C VAL A 273 14.82 -30.92 17.47
N LEU A 274 15.92 -31.23 18.16
CA LEU A 274 16.11 -30.84 19.57
C LEU A 274 16.17 -29.33 19.75
N GLY A 275 16.84 -28.61 18.83
CA GLY A 275 16.90 -27.15 18.83
C GLY A 275 15.53 -26.50 18.64
N ILE A 276 14.71 -27.06 17.74
CA ILE A 276 13.33 -26.59 17.50
C ILE A 276 12.46 -26.77 18.76
N ILE A 277 12.53 -27.94 19.41
CA ILE A 277 11.76 -28.22 20.64
C ILE A 277 12.18 -27.26 21.76
N PHE A 278 13.48 -27.03 21.92
CA PHE A 278 13.99 -26.10 22.93
C PHE A 278 13.53 -24.66 22.67
N PHE A 279 13.55 -24.23 21.40
CA PHE A 279 13.06 -22.91 21.00
C PHE A 279 11.56 -22.73 21.30
N PHE A 280 10.72 -23.74 21.00
CA PHE A 280 9.31 -23.71 21.37
C PHE A 280 9.08 -23.66 22.89
N PHE A 281 9.89 -24.38 23.66
CA PHE A 281 9.83 -24.33 25.13
C PHE A 281 10.19 -22.95 25.68
N MET A 282 11.20 -22.29 25.08
CA MET A 282 11.59 -20.94 25.44
C MET A 282 10.50 -19.91 25.09
N ILE A 283 9.87 -20.01 23.92
CA ILE A 283 8.73 -19.13 23.56
C ILE A 283 7.54 -19.37 24.48
N TYR A 284 7.25 -20.63 24.81
CA TYR A 284 6.14 -20.99 25.70
C TYR A 284 6.33 -20.43 27.12
N LYS A 285 7.55 -20.50 27.66
CA LYS A 285 7.84 -20.11 29.04
C LYS A 285 8.12 -18.61 29.21
N PHE A 286 8.71 -17.95 28.21
CA PHE A 286 9.23 -16.58 28.35
C PHE A 286 8.54 -15.54 27.46
N SER A 287 7.48 -15.90 26.72
CA SER A 287 6.73 -14.94 25.90
C SER A 287 5.25 -14.90 26.34
N PRO A 288 4.63 -13.72 26.61
CA PRO A 288 3.22 -13.62 27.00
C PRO A 288 2.31 -13.74 25.77
N PHE A 289 2.64 -14.66 24.85
CA PHE A 289 2.00 -14.80 23.55
C PHE A 289 0.54 -15.26 23.65
N GLY A 290 0.19 -15.99 24.71
CA GLY A 290 -1.20 -16.43 24.95
C GLY A 290 -2.19 -15.29 25.13
N SER A 291 -1.85 -14.28 25.94
CA SER A 291 -2.72 -13.12 26.16
C SER A 291 -2.71 -12.14 24.97
N PHE A 292 -1.58 -12.00 24.27
CA PHE A 292 -1.45 -11.11 23.11
C PHE A 292 -2.20 -11.62 21.87
N LEU A 293 -2.12 -12.93 21.58
CA LEU A 293 -2.92 -13.56 20.51
C LEU A 293 -4.41 -13.44 20.80
N ARG A 294 -4.84 -13.73 22.04
CA ARG A 294 -6.25 -13.64 22.41
C ARG A 294 -6.78 -12.22 22.29
N TYR A 295 -6.00 -11.21 22.71
CA TYR A 295 -6.38 -9.79 22.56
C TYR A 295 -6.52 -9.37 21.08
N ASN A 296 -5.55 -9.72 20.23
CA ASN A 296 -5.58 -9.32 18.83
C ASN A 296 -6.62 -10.09 18.00
N ILE A 297 -6.87 -11.36 18.31
CA ILE A 297 -7.92 -12.16 17.65
C ILE A 297 -9.32 -11.69 18.10
N MET A 298 -9.56 -11.47 19.40
CA MET A 298 -10.86 -10.94 19.89
C MET A 298 -11.15 -9.54 19.37
N LYS A 299 -10.14 -8.68 19.22
CA LYS A 299 -10.30 -7.34 18.61
C LYS A 299 -10.76 -7.42 17.16
N LYS A 300 -10.39 -8.48 16.43
CA LYS A 300 -10.80 -8.71 15.05
C LYS A 300 -12.22 -9.28 14.95
N PHE A 301 -12.61 -10.16 15.88
CA PHE A 301 -13.95 -10.78 15.91
C PHE A 301 -15.05 -9.82 16.36
N ASN A 302 -14.79 -8.98 17.37
CA ASN A 302 -15.75 -7.98 17.85
C ASN A 302 -16.00 -6.84 16.82
N LEU A 303 -15.06 -6.58 15.91
CA LEU A 303 -15.26 -5.59 14.85
C LEU A 303 -16.15 -6.12 13.72
N THR A 304 -16.20 -7.44 13.53
CA THR A 304 -17.01 -8.10 12.50
C THR A 304 -18.45 -8.34 12.97
N ASN A 305 -18.65 -8.73 14.23
CA ASN A 305 -20.00 -8.97 14.76
C ASN A 305 -20.82 -7.68 14.99
N ASN A 306 -20.17 -6.54 15.19
CA ASN A 306 -20.86 -5.25 15.35
C ASN A 306 -21.38 -4.66 14.02
N ILE A 307 -21.10 -5.30 12.88
CA ILE A 307 -21.56 -4.87 11.55
C ILE A 307 -22.72 -5.75 11.06
N ASP A 308 -22.91 -6.95 11.63
CA ASP A 308 -23.94 -7.91 11.22
C ASP A 308 -25.20 -7.92 12.14
N GLU A 309 -25.25 -7.13 13.21
CA GLU A 309 -26.40 -7.10 14.15
C GLU A 309 -27.42 -5.96 13.91
N GLU A 310 -27.21 -5.05 12.95
CA GLU A 310 -28.12 -3.91 12.73
C GLU A 310 -29.23 -4.13 11.67
N ASP A 311 -29.23 -5.26 10.95
CA ASP A 311 -30.24 -5.56 9.91
C ASP A 311 -31.30 -6.61 10.32
N GLY A 312 -31.37 -6.97 11.61
CA GLY A 312 -32.12 -8.16 12.07
C GLY A 312 -33.35 -7.99 12.95
N GLN A 313 -33.73 -6.80 13.43
CA GLN A 313 -34.83 -6.66 14.43
C GLN A 313 -35.75 -5.46 14.17
N LEU A 314 -36.21 -5.32 12.93
CA LEU A 314 -37.52 -4.74 12.63
C LEU A 314 -38.50 -5.92 12.53
N PHE A 315 -39.16 -6.28 13.64
CA PHE A 315 -40.49 -6.92 13.74
C PHE A 315 -40.62 -7.54 15.14
N GLU A 316 -41.80 -7.41 15.74
CA GLU A 316 -42.22 -7.93 17.07
C GLU A 316 -41.76 -7.16 18.32
N ARG A 317 -42.48 -6.08 18.65
CA ARG A 317 -43.09 -5.98 20.00
C ARG A 317 -44.25 -4.99 20.05
N SER A 318 -45.44 -5.47 19.72
CA SER A 318 -46.68 -4.89 20.23
C SER A 318 -47.38 -5.91 21.11
N GLU A 319 -47.88 -5.41 22.23
CA GLU A 319 -48.93 -5.98 23.09
C GLU A 319 -48.53 -6.81 24.33
N TYR A 320 -49.01 -6.26 25.45
CA TYR A 320 -49.50 -6.92 26.67
C TYR A 320 -48.52 -7.54 27.66
N SER A 321 -48.36 -6.88 28.81
CA SER A 321 -48.18 -7.56 30.09
C SER A 321 -49.16 -7.00 31.12
N GLN A 322 -50.14 -7.81 31.47
CA GLN A 322 -51.08 -7.63 32.57
C GLN A 322 -50.54 -8.39 33.80
N TYR A 323 -50.43 -7.66 34.92
CA TYR A 323 -50.59 -8.02 36.33
C TYR A 323 -50.51 -9.50 36.78
N THR A 324 -49.69 -9.80 37.80
CA THR A 324 -50.15 -10.14 39.18
C THR A 324 -48.97 -10.36 40.15
N ASP A 325 -49.13 -9.79 41.35
CA ASP A 325 -48.37 -9.99 42.61
C ASP A 325 -48.68 -11.39 43.23
N PRO A 326 -47.85 -11.92 44.16
CA PRO A 326 -48.24 -11.85 45.57
C PRO A 326 -47.10 -11.63 46.60
N GLU A 327 -47.28 -10.61 47.42
CA GLU A 327 -47.23 -10.55 48.89
C GLU A 327 -46.27 -11.46 49.72
N ASN A 328 -45.42 -10.76 50.48
CA ASN A 328 -45.33 -10.79 51.96
C ASN A 328 -44.30 -11.73 52.63
N GLU A 329 -43.14 -11.17 52.99
CA GLU A 329 -42.48 -11.47 54.27
C GLU A 329 -41.84 -10.20 54.86
N ARG A 330 -42.32 -9.83 56.05
CA ARG A 330 -41.98 -8.62 56.82
C ARG A 330 -40.80 -8.90 57.73
N HIS A 331 -39.90 -7.93 57.93
CA HIS A 331 -39.29 -7.66 59.25
C HIS A 331 -38.81 -6.19 59.34
N HIS A 332 -39.34 -5.45 60.32
CA HIS A 332 -38.88 -4.12 60.74
C HIS A 332 -38.10 -4.23 62.06
N ILE A 333 -37.00 -3.48 62.19
CA ILE A 333 -36.32 -3.22 63.47
C ILE A 333 -36.05 -1.72 63.56
N GLY A 334 -36.46 -1.11 64.68
CA GLY A 334 -36.06 0.22 65.12
C GLY A 334 -36.38 0.38 66.60
N TYR A 335 -35.34 0.48 67.43
CA TYR A 335 -35.44 0.86 68.85
C TYR A 335 -34.47 2.00 69.13
N ASN A 336 -34.97 3.02 69.83
CA ASN A 336 -34.34 3.69 70.98
C ASN A 336 -35.47 4.54 71.61
N ALA A 337 -35.96 4.18 72.80
CA ALA A 337 -35.36 4.33 74.13
C ALA A 337 -35.63 5.74 74.69
N LEU A 338 -36.08 5.79 75.94
CA LEU A 338 -35.88 6.97 76.78
C LEU A 338 -34.40 7.05 77.16
#